data_AF-A0A0C2Y452-F1
#
_entry.id   AF-A0A0C2Y452-F1
#
_cell.length_a   1.000
_cell.length_b   1.000
_cell.length_c   1.000
_cell.angle_alpha   90.00
_cell.angle_beta   90.00
_cell.angle_gamma   90.00
#
_symmetry.space_group_name_H-M   'P 1'
#
loop_
_entity.id
_entity.type
_entity.pdbx_description
1 polymer ?
#
loop_
_entity_poly.entity_id
_entity_poly.type
_entity_poly.pdbx_seq_one_letter_code
_entity_poly.pdbx_strand_id
1 'polypeptide(L)'
;LRSNLLPDDETWEFTFPPNSFASHPPRQGVVQGKAISLRRSIAKDATALEMTLRMEQFPSNRILNSDDTSKFILLSIDRSFRFPEQPMKVGVEYLNRLFKRGVWLNGVQYRFYGHSNS
;
A
#
# COMPACT_ATOMS: atom_id res chain seq x y z
N LEU A 1 0.06 -9.01 -1.57
CA LEU A 1 -1.12 -8.78 -2.43
C LEU A 1 -0.83 -9.29 -3.83
N ARG A 2 0.21 -8.77 -4.49
CA ARG A 2 0.62 -9.24 -5.81
C ARG A 2 2.13 -9.10 -5.97
N SER A 3 2.76 -10.12 -6.52
CA SER A 3 4.12 -10.05 -7.05
C SER A 3 4.08 -9.66 -8.53
N ASN A 4 5.14 -9.03 -9.03
CA ASN A 4 5.29 -8.63 -10.42
C ASN A 4 4.23 -7.62 -10.92
N LEU A 5 4.24 -6.42 -10.34
CA LEU A 5 3.44 -5.30 -10.83
C LEU A 5 3.86 -4.94 -12.26
N LEU A 6 2.90 -4.60 -13.11
CA LEU A 6 3.14 -4.25 -14.51
C LEU A 6 2.95 -2.75 -14.76
N PRO A 7 3.74 -2.14 -15.67
CA PRO A 7 3.65 -0.71 -15.98
C PRO A 7 2.26 -0.23 -16.41
N ASP A 8 1.46 -1.11 -16.98
CA ASP A 8 0.15 -0.87 -17.59
C ASP A 8 -1.02 -1.31 -16.70
N ASP A 9 -0.77 -1.75 -15.46
CA ASP A 9 -1.86 -2.07 -14.53
C ASP A 9 -2.84 -0.88 -14.42
N GLU A 10 -4.14 -1.20 -14.48
CA GLU A 10 -5.24 -0.24 -14.36
C GLU A 10 -6.13 -0.49 -13.14
N THR A 11 -6.03 -1.67 -12.52
CA THR A 11 -6.86 -2.09 -11.39
C THR A 11 -6.01 -2.68 -10.26
N TRP A 12 -6.47 -2.45 -9.03
CA TRP A 12 -5.81 -2.89 -7.80
C TRP A 12 -6.86 -3.45 -6.86
N GLU A 13 -7.38 -4.62 -7.22
CA GLU A 13 -8.43 -5.30 -6.47
C GLU A 13 -7.89 -6.58 -5.87
N PHE A 14 -7.99 -6.69 -4.55
CA PHE A 14 -7.42 -7.82 -3.83
C PHE A 14 -8.37 -8.34 -2.77
N THR A 15 -8.35 -9.65 -2.61
CA THR A 15 -9.01 -10.36 -1.51
C THR A 15 -7.94 -10.99 -0.64
N PHE A 16 -8.10 -10.89 0.67
CA PHE A 16 -7.26 -11.57 1.63
C PHE A 16 -8.12 -12.22 2.74
N PRO A 17 -7.70 -13.37 3.30
CA PRO A 17 -8.43 -14.03 4.37
C PRO A 17 -8.68 -13.10 5.57
N PRO A 18 -9.89 -13.11 6.18
CA PRO A 18 -10.20 -12.25 7.34
C PRO A 18 -9.22 -12.40 8.51
N ASN A 19 -8.65 -13.60 8.66
CA ASN A 19 -7.71 -13.95 9.74
C ASN A 19 -6.24 -13.75 9.35
N SER A 20 -5.92 -13.14 8.21
CA SER A 20 -4.54 -12.88 7.78
C SER A 20 -3.73 -12.01 8.74
N PHE A 21 -4.40 -11.30 9.64
CA PHE A 21 -3.78 -10.40 10.62
C PHE A 21 -4.15 -10.73 12.06
N ALA A 22 -4.59 -11.96 12.35
CA ALA A 22 -5.04 -12.35 13.68
C ALA A 22 -3.96 -12.11 14.75
N SER A 23 -4.20 -11.03 15.50
CA SER A 23 -3.71 -10.62 16.82
C SER A 23 -2.20 -10.68 17.09
N HIS A 24 -1.54 -9.53 16.97
CA HIS A 24 -0.64 -9.12 18.05
C HIS A 24 -1.47 -8.26 19.02
N PRO A 25 -1.37 -8.46 20.34
CA PRO A 25 -2.08 -7.59 21.28
C PRO A 25 -1.66 -6.14 21.01
N PRO A 26 -2.61 -5.20 20.91
CA PRO A 26 -2.27 -3.80 20.68
C PRO A 26 -1.36 -3.33 21.81
N ARG A 27 -0.15 -2.87 21.46
CA ARG A 27 0.73 -2.22 22.44
C ARG A 27 0.01 -0.95 22.89
N GLN A 28 -0.09 -0.74 24.21
CA GLN A 28 -0.76 0.43 24.76
C GLN A 28 -0.18 1.72 24.13
N GLY A 29 -1.07 2.60 23.65
CA GLY A 29 -0.70 3.86 23.00
C GLY A 29 -0.30 3.77 21.52
N VAL A 30 -0.33 2.59 20.90
CA VAL A 30 0.03 2.42 19.48
C VAL A 30 -1.20 2.10 18.63
N VAL A 31 -1.55 2.99 17.72
CA VAL A 31 -2.55 2.73 16.68
C VAL A 31 -1.90 1.88 15.58
N GLN A 32 -2.40 0.66 15.39
CA GLN A 32 -2.03 -0.19 14.27
C GLN A 32 -3.14 -0.19 13.22
N GLY A 33 -2.74 -0.25 11.96
CA GLY A 33 -3.68 -0.36 10.85
C GLY A 33 -3.07 -1.05 9.64
N LYS A 34 -3.88 -1.21 8.61
CA LYS A 34 -3.47 -1.86 7.36
C LYS A 34 -2.53 -0.93 6.59
N ALA A 35 -1.39 -1.46 6.16
CA ALA A 35 -0.43 -0.76 5.33
C ALA A 35 -0.15 -1.55 4.05
N ILE A 36 -0.32 -0.89 2.91
CA ILE A 36 0.13 -1.36 1.61
C ILE A 36 1.53 -0.80 1.37
N SER A 37 2.46 -1.66 0.97
CA SER A 37 3.81 -1.23 0.56
C SER A 37 4.08 -1.62 -0.89
N LEU A 38 4.49 -0.63 -1.68
CA LEU A 38 5.02 -0.78 -3.03
C LEU A 38 6.55 -0.76 -2.96
N ARG A 39 7.19 -1.88 -3.30
CA ARG A 39 8.65 -2.00 -3.23
C ARG A 39 9.23 -2.86 -4.34
N ARG A 40 10.54 -2.72 -4.54
CA ARG A 40 11.31 -3.62 -5.39
C ARG A 40 11.56 -4.94 -4.65
N SER A 41 11.37 -6.04 -5.36
CA SER A 41 11.68 -7.39 -4.92
C SER A 41 12.80 -7.94 -5.79
N ILE A 42 13.83 -8.49 -5.16
CA ILE A 42 14.93 -9.17 -5.86
C ILE A 42 14.72 -10.66 -5.60
N ALA A 43 14.20 -11.37 -6.60
CA ALA A 43 14.01 -12.82 -6.51
C ALA A 43 14.77 -13.50 -7.65
N LYS A 44 15.75 -14.34 -7.27
CA LYS A 44 16.43 -15.35 -8.11
C LYS A 44 16.66 -14.91 -9.57
N ASP A 45 17.34 -13.79 -9.79
CA ASP A 45 17.79 -13.29 -11.10
C ASP A 45 16.82 -12.35 -11.86
N ALA A 46 15.69 -11.96 -11.26
CA ALA A 46 14.81 -10.91 -11.82
C ALA A 46 14.52 -9.80 -10.80
N THR A 47 14.57 -8.55 -11.28
CA THR A 47 14.06 -7.40 -10.52
C THR A 47 12.57 -7.28 -10.81
N ALA A 48 11.72 -7.51 -9.81
CA ALA A 48 10.29 -7.32 -9.91
C ALA A 48 9.83 -6.22 -8.96
N LEU A 49 8.64 -5.68 -9.19
CA LEU A 49 7.95 -4.84 -8.22
C LEU A 49 6.87 -5.67 -7.53
N GLU A 50 6.70 -5.47 -6.23
CA GLU A 50 5.68 -6.16 -5.45
C GLU A 50 4.84 -5.18 -4.64
N MET A 51 3.58 -5.57 -4.46
CA MET A 51 2.64 -4.93 -3.56
C MET A 51 2.32 -5.87 -2.40
N THR A 52 2.66 -5.44 -1.20
CA THR A 52 2.46 -6.20 0.04
C THR A 52 1.45 -5.51 0.94
N LEU A 53 0.75 -6.30 1.75
CA LEU A 53 -0.18 -5.82 2.78
C LEU A 53 0.31 -6.35 4.12
N ARG A 54 0.43 -5.46 5.10
CA ARG A 54 0.86 -5.80 6.47
C ARG A 54 0.09 -4.95 7.48
N MET A 55 0.12 -5.37 8.74
CA MET A 55 -0.23 -4.47 9.84
C MET A 55 1.00 -3.64 10.20
N GLU A 56 0.81 -2.33 10.32
CA GLU A 56 1.87 -1.40 10.68
C GLU A 56 1.36 -0.39 11.69
N GLN A 57 2.26 0.14 12.51
CA GLN A 57 1.95 1.28 13.35
C GLN A 57 1.68 2.48 12.44
N PHE A 58 0.50 3.08 12.59
CA PHE A 58 0.22 4.32 11.89
C PHE A 58 1.05 5.47 12.49
N PRO A 59 1.54 6.38 11.64
CA PRO A 59 2.18 7.61 12.12
C PRO A 59 1.13 8.43 12.88
N SER A 60 1.53 9.07 13.98
CA SER A 60 0.64 9.95 14.73
C SER A 60 0.26 11.15 13.86
N ASN A 61 -1.02 11.27 13.52
CA ASN A 61 -1.53 12.41 12.76
C ASN A 61 -2.94 12.80 13.25
N ARG A 62 -3.34 14.05 12.95
CA ARG A 62 -4.60 14.63 13.45
C ARG A 62 -5.84 13.83 13.05
N ILE A 63 -5.84 13.24 11.86
CA ILE A 63 -7.00 12.55 11.28
C ILE A 63 -7.23 11.22 11.97
N LEU A 64 -6.16 10.46 12.20
CA LEU A 64 -6.21 9.19 12.91
C LEU A 64 -6.56 9.35 14.40
N ASN A 65 -6.37 10.55 14.97
CA ASN A 65 -6.81 10.88 16.32
C ASN A 65 -8.28 11.32 16.38
N SER A 66 -8.88 11.74 15.27
CA SER A 66 -10.24 12.30 15.24
C SER A 66 -11.31 11.41 14.59
N ASP A 67 -10.89 10.39 13.82
CA ASP A 67 -11.78 9.50 13.08
C ASP A 67 -11.41 8.03 13.33
N ASP A 68 -12.28 7.12 12.88
CA ASP A 68 -12.11 5.68 12.98
C ASP A 68 -10.94 5.20 12.10
N THR A 69 -9.89 4.73 12.75
CA THR A 69 -8.64 4.28 12.12
C THR A 69 -8.85 3.08 11.20
N SER A 70 -9.92 2.30 11.39
CA SER A 70 -10.26 1.15 10.55
C SER A 70 -10.66 1.53 9.12
N LYS A 71 -11.07 2.79 8.90
CA LYS A 71 -11.42 3.34 7.59
C LYS A 71 -10.20 3.75 6.77
N PHE A 72 -9.02 3.78 7.37
CA PHE A 72 -7.79 4.22 6.72
C PHE A 72 -6.88 3.05 6.40
N ILE A 73 -6.13 3.20 5.30
CA ILE A 73 -4.97 2.39 5.00
C ILE A 73 -3.78 3.31 4.75
N LEU A 74 -2.61 2.88 5.20
CA LEU A 74 -1.36 3.55 4.86
C LEU A 74 -0.87 3.01 3.53
N LEU A 75 -0.51 3.89 2.59
CA LEU A 75 0.20 3.50 1.38
C LEU A 75 1.64 4.00 1.47
N SER A 76 2.57 3.07 1.55
CA SER A 76 4.01 3.32 1.55
C SER A 76 4.60 3.01 0.19
N ILE A 77 5.32 3.97 -0.39
CA ILE A 77 5.98 3.84 -1.69
C ILE A 77 7.47 3.92 -1.43
N ASP A 78 8.18 2.82 -1.68
CA ASP A 78 9.62 2.77 -1.49
C ASP A 78 10.32 3.74 -2.44
N ARG A 79 11.38 4.40 -1.98
CA ARG A 79 12.17 5.34 -2.80
C ARG A 79 12.79 4.68 -4.04
N SER A 80 13.00 3.37 -4.00
CA SER A 80 13.51 2.55 -5.10
C SER A 80 12.42 2.08 -6.07
N PHE A 81 11.14 2.43 -5.83
CA PHE A 81 10.02 2.07 -6.69
C PHE A 81 10.21 2.64 -8.10
N ARG A 82 10.58 1.75 -9.02
CA ARG A 82 10.78 2.05 -10.43
C ARG A 82 10.66 0.75 -11.21
N PHE A 83 9.91 0.78 -12.30
CA PHE A 83 9.85 -0.33 -13.24
C PHE A 83 11.24 -0.55 -13.87
N PRO A 84 11.78 -1.78 -13.84
CA PRO A 84 13.06 -2.09 -14.47
C PRO A 84 13.06 -1.67 -15.93
N GLU A 85 14.18 -1.10 -16.39
CA GLU A 85 14.39 -0.71 -17.80
C GLU A 85 13.38 0.33 -18.35
N GLN A 86 12.51 0.88 -17.50
CA GLN A 86 11.54 1.90 -17.89
C GLN A 86 11.99 3.31 -17.47
N PRO A 87 11.58 4.35 -18.20
CA PRO A 87 11.69 5.73 -17.77
C PRO A 87 10.98 5.98 -16.45
N MET A 88 11.48 6.92 -15.64
CA MET A 88 10.83 7.28 -14.36
C MET A 88 9.38 7.72 -14.52
N LYS A 89 9.06 8.36 -15.65
CA LYS A 89 7.70 8.81 -16.00
C LYS A 89 6.68 7.68 -15.93
N VAL A 90 7.05 6.46 -16.33
CA VAL A 90 6.17 5.28 -16.31
C VAL A 90 5.73 4.94 -14.89
N GLY A 91 6.64 5.00 -13.92
CA GLY A 91 6.31 4.81 -12.51
C GLY A 91 5.38 5.90 -11.97
N VAL A 92 5.59 7.15 -12.38
CA VAL A 92 4.71 8.28 -12.01
C VAL A 92 3.31 8.11 -12.59
N GLU A 93 3.20 7.71 -13.87
CA GLU A 93 1.93 7.44 -14.54
C GLU A 93 1.18 6.28 -13.87
N TYR A 94 1.89 5.21 -13.49
CA TYR A 94 1.34 4.11 -12.71
C TYR A 94 0.74 4.58 -11.38
N LEU A 95 1.53 5.33 -10.58
CA LEU A 95 1.08 5.84 -9.29
C LEU A 95 -0.10 6.80 -9.43
N ASN A 96 -0.12 7.62 -10.48
CA ASN A 96 -1.26 8.49 -10.77
C ASN A 96 -2.54 7.70 -11.07
N ARG A 97 -2.45 6.59 -11.82
CA ARG A 97 -3.62 5.71 -12.04
C ARG A 97 -4.07 5.06 -10.73
N LEU A 98 -3.14 4.56 -9.93
CA LEU A 98 -3.41 3.99 -8.60
C LEU A 98 -4.14 5.00 -7.70
N PHE A 99 -3.65 6.23 -7.59
CA PHE A 99 -4.26 7.25 -6.74
C PHE A 99 -5.66 7.64 -7.21
N LYS A 100 -5.87 7.73 -8.54
CA LYS A 100 -7.17 8.08 -9.13
C LYS A 100 -8.21 6.96 -8.97
N ARG A 101 -7.82 5.71 -9.22
CA ARG A 101 -8.72 4.54 -9.15
C ARG A 101 -8.95 4.07 -7.72
N GLY A 102 -7.95 4.24 -6.85
CA GLY A 102 -7.93 3.66 -5.52
C GLY A 102 -7.59 2.17 -5.53
N VAL A 103 -7.56 1.59 -4.34
CA VAL A 103 -7.31 0.16 -4.11
C VAL A 103 -8.56 -0.46 -3.50
N TRP A 104 -8.97 -1.61 -4.01
CA TRP A 104 -10.04 -2.41 -3.41
C TRP A 104 -9.45 -3.53 -2.57
N LEU A 105 -9.90 -3.63 -1.33
CA LEU A 105 -9.54 -4.69 -0.41
C LEU A 105 -10.81 -5.31 0.17
N ASN A 106 -11.04 -6.61 -0.08
CA ASN A 106 -12.23 -7.33 0.39
C ASN A 106 -13.55 -6.59 0.05
N GLY A 107 -13.65 -6.04 -1.16
CA GLY A 107 -14.85 -5.31 -1.63
C GLY A 107 -14.97 -3.87 -1.13
N VAL A 108 -14.04 -3.38 -0.29
CA VAL A 108 -14.01 -1.97 0.17
C VAL A 108 -13.03 -1.17 -0.68
N GLN A 109 -13.48 -0.06 -1.26
CA GLN A 109 -12.63 0.86 -2.01
C GLN A 109 -11.96 1.88 -1.09
N TYR A 110 -10.63 1.97 -1.15
CA TYR A 110 -9.82 2.97 -0.49
C TYR A 110 -9.28 3.97 -1.52
N ARG A 111 -9.60 5.25 -1.35
CA ARG A 111 -9.19 6.32 -2.27
C ARG A 111 -8.06 7.14 -1.67
N PHE A 112 -7.23 7.71 -2.55
CA PHE A 112 -6.21 8.66 -2.11
C PHE A 112 -6.89 9.91 -1.54
N TYR A 113 -6.60 10.19 -0.27
CA TYR A 113 -7.14 11.34 0.45
C TYR A 113 -6.08 12.42 0.71
N GLY A 114 -4.83 12.01 0.94
CA GLY A 114 -3.74 12.91 1.23
C GLY A 114 -2.44 12.16 1.43
N HIS A 115 -1.35 12.90 1.51
CA HIS A 115 -0.04 12.38 1.86
C HIS A 115 0.50 13.13 3.07
N SER A 116 1.34 12.46 3.84
CA SER A 116 2.21 13.11 4.82
C SER A 116 3.63 13.06 4.28
N ASN A 117 4.37 14.14 4.44
CA ASN A 117 5.82 14.06 4.31
C ASN A 117 6.32 13.34 5.58
N SER A 118 7.10 12.27 5.38
CA SER A 118 7.84 11.59 6.44
C SER A 118 9.33 11.88 6.23
#